data_AF-A0A2W7PFU6-F1
#
_entry.id   AF-A0A2W7PFU6-F1
#
_cell.length_a   1.000
_cell.length_b   1.000
_cell.length_c   1.000
_cell.angle_alpha   90.00
_cell.angle_beta   90.00
_cell.angle_gamma   90.00
#
_symmetry.space_group_name_H-M   'P 1'
#
loop_
_entity.id
_entity.type
_entity.pdbx_description
1 polymer ?
#
loop_
_entity_poly.entity_id
_entity_poly.type
_entity_poly.pdbx_seq_one_letter_code
_entity_poly.pdbx_strand_id
1 'polypeptide(L)'
;MNSAGMPEDAAQDVQTILDAEYGDFDSAMIGEETEFCGNSYYEQKGTSDRAWQEEWSAFERSLKTEARFFSRTAAAHLTSVFKGIEGMFATDGTPLVIDAGPGTSLSAIYRARVFQSDDRLVAALCRPDQQLGSPPASLATAGRMNARGISVFYGANEPRVAVAEVRPPVGSRVAVARFEIIRYLRLLDLTALGAVSEGGSVFDPGLAARMERAMFLRSLSQHITRPVMPGDEGFDYLSTQAIADFLATECEPPVDGIVFPSAQAAGTVLNVVLFHKAARVEAIELPGGTEIKATTGQMYEEGWELEYVVIEEVPAEPAQTDSPAGDGGWPDPASLAEPSMPRDPDFREPTLRIDMESIKIHVVRRVEFETDEHDVRRYRWVKQDLDF
;
A
#
# COMPACT_ATOMS: atom_id res chain seq x y z
N MET A 1 26.07 27.14 13.25
CA MET A 1 25.08 26.26 13.95
C MET A 1 25.86 25.60 15.07
N ASN A 2 25.43 25.70 16.34
CA ASN A 2 26.18 25.16 17.47
C ASN A 2 25.99 23.64 17.59
N SER A 3 26.68 22.88 16.75
CA SER A 3 26.53 21.42 16.62
C SER A 3 26.98 20.64 17.86
N ALA A 4 27.83 21.25 18.70
CA ALA A 4 28.37 20.69 19.93
C ALA A 4 27.57 21.11 21.19
N GLY A 5 26.64 22.06 21.06
CA GLY A 5 25.88 22.60 22.19
C GLY A 5 26.73 23.35 23.22
N MET A 6 27.92 23.84 22.84
CA MET A 6 28.87 24.49 23.73
C MET A 6 29.13 25.95 23.35
N PRO A 7 29.51 26.82 24.29
CA PRO A 7 29.92 28.20 23.99
C PRO A 7 31.11 28.27 23.02
N GLU A 8 31.13 29.29 22.17
CA GLU A 8 32.12 29.45 21.09
C GLU A 8 33.53 29.74 21.63
N ASP A 9 33.63 30.48 22.74
CA ASP A 9 34.86 30.71 23.50
C ASP A 9 35.46 29.39 24.02
N ALA A 10 34.63 28.54 24.61
CA ALA A 10 35.06 27.22 25.06
C ALA A 10 35.51 26.31 23.90
N ALA A 11 34.86 26.40 22.73
CA ALA A 11 35.25 25.63 21.55
C ALA A 11 36.62 26.11 21.00
N GLN A 12 36.86 27.43 20.99
CA GLN A 12 38.12 28.03 20.57
C GLN A 12 39.27 27.65 21.49
N ASP A 13 39.04 27.62 22.80
CA ASP A 13 40.03 27.18 23.78
C ASP A 13 40.40 25.70 23.57
N VAL A 14 39.41 24.83 23.36
CA VAL A 14 39.65 23.40 23.06
C VAL A 14 40.44 23.22 21.77
N GLN A 15 40.09 23.94 20.69
CA GLN A 15 40.86 23.90 19.44
C GLN A 15 42.31 24.32 19.68
N THR A 16 42.54 25.41 20.41
CA THR A 16 43.88 25.93 20.69
C THR A 16 44.73 24.91 21.47
N ILE A 17 44.13 24.22 22.44
CA ILE A 17 44.80 23.14 23.18
C ILE A 17 45.13 21.97 22.26
N LEU A 18 44.19 21.55 21.41
CA LEU A 18 44.40 20.45 20.48
C LEU A 18 45.48 20.76 19.43
N ASP A 19 45.51 21.97 18.89
CA ASP A 19 46.55 22.42 17.96
C ASP A 19 47.92 22.46 18.63
N ALA A 20 47.99 22.90 19.89
CA ALA A 20 49.25 22.92 20.64
C ALA A 20 49.77 21.51 21.01
N GLU A 21 48.89 20.57 21.33
CA GLU A 21 49.26 19.21 21.77
C GLU A 21 49.47 18.23 20.61
N TYR A 22 48.68 18.35 19.54
CA TYR A 22 48.61 17.40 18.44
C TYR A 22 48.97 18.00 17.07
N GLY A 23 49.30 19.29 17.00
CA GLY A 23 49.75 19.95 15.78
C GLY A 23 51.06 19.34 15.26
N ASP A 24 51.06 18.93 13.99
CA ASP A 24 52.27 18.47 13.32
C ASP A 24 53.12 19.68 12.90
N PHE A 25 54.21 19.89 13.65
CA PHE A 25 55.13 21.01 13.44
C PHE A 25 55.78 21.00 12.04
N ASP A 26 56.10 19.81 11.51
CA ASP A 26 56.79 19.69 10.23
C ASP A 26 55.83 20.03 9.07
N SER A 27 54.59 19.57 9.15
CA SER A 27 53.51 19.88 8.20
C SER A 27 53.12 21.37 8.23
N ALA A 28 53.03 21.98 9.42
CA ALA A 28 52.75 23.40 9.56
C ALA A 28 53.86 24.28 8.97
N MET A 29 55.13 23.89 9.09
CA MET A 29 56.26 24.64 8.52
C MET A 29 56.27 24.67 6.99
N ILE A 30 55.75 23.64 6.32
CA ILE A 30 55.66 23.58 4.86
C ILE A 30 54.35 24.17 4.31
N GLY A 31 53.50 24.71 5.20
CA GLY A 31 52.22 25.33 4.84
C GLY A 31 51.11 24.32 4.53
N GLU A 32 51.26 23.06 4.95
CA GLU A 32 50.20 22.06 4.90
C GLU A 32 49.24 22.27 6.08
N GLU A 33 47.96 22.01 5.82
CA GLU A 33 46.88 22.17 6.79
C GLU A 33 46.95 21.03 7.83
N THR A 34 47.06 21.37 9.12
CA THR A 34 47.10 20.38 10.21
C THR A 34 45.69 20.10 10.75
N GLU A 35 45.46 18.92 11.32
CA GLU A 35 44.10 18.48 11.68
C GLU A 35 43.34 19.41 12.64
N PHE A 36 44.01 20.23 13.47
CA PHE A 36 43.35 21.06 14.50
C PHE A 36 43.60 22.57 14.34
N CYS A 37 44.24 22.99 13.24
CA CYS A 37 44.57 24.39 13.02
C CYS A 37 43.32 25.29 12.95
N GLY A 38 43.46 26.55 13.36
CA GLY A 38 42.40 27.57 13.27
C GLY A 38 41.87 27.82 11.85
N ASN A 39 42.72 27.56 10.87
CA ASN A 39 42.46 27.70 9.44
C ASN A 39 42.15 26.36 8.75
N SER A 40 41.90 25.30 9.51
CA SER A 40 41.53 24.00 8.96
C SER A 40 40.07 23.97 8.52
N TYR A 41 39.84 23.64 7.25
CA TYR A 41 38.51 23.51 6.67
C TYR A 41 38.09 22.05 6.61
N TYR A 42 37.20 21.64 7.51
CA TYR A 42 36.59 20.32 7.44
C TYR A 42 35.46 20.31 6.40
N GLU A 43 35.53 19.36 5.47
CA GLU A 43 34.41 19.05 4.58
C GLU A 43 33.56 17.93 5.20
N GLN A 44 32.25 18.15 5.25
CA GLN A 44 31.33 17.11 5.66
C GLN A 44 31.35 15.98 4.62
N LYS A 45 31.77 14.77 5.03
CA LYS A 45 31.63 13.59 4.17
C LYS A 45 30.14 13.35 3.90
N GLY A 46 29.79 13.28 2.62
CA GLY A 46 28.44 12.91 2.20
C GLY A 46 28.09 11.49 2.64
N THR A 47 26.82 11.26 2.97
CA THR A 47 26.29 9.92 3.26
C THR A 47 25.95 9.19 1.96
N SER A 48 26.12 7.87 1.93
CA SER A 48 25.82 7.05 0.75
C SER A 48 25.00 5.82 1.13
N ASP A 49 23.88 5.59 0.45
CA ASP A 49 23.04 4.40 0.63
C ASP A 49 23.55 3.19 -0.17
N ARG A 50 24.75 3.25 -0.76
CA ARG A 50 25.27 2.20 -1.66
C ARG A 50 25.30 0.81 -1.02
N ALA A 51 25.69 0.69 0.24
CA ALA A 51 25.70 -0.58 0.95
C ALA A 51 24.28 -1.19 1.04
N TRP A 52 23.29 -0.37 1.39
CA TRP A 52 21.88 -0.78 1.41
C TRP A 52 21.38 -1.18 0.02
N GLN A 53 21.77 -0.45 -1.04
CA GLN A 53 21.40 -0.79 -2.42
C GLN A 53 22.02 -2.12 -2.88
N GLU A 54 23.26 -2.42 -2.49
CA GLU A 54 23.93 -3.69 -2.78
C GLU A 54 23.25 -4.85 -2.07
N GLU A 55 22.90 -4.69 -0.78
CA GLU A 55 22.14 -5.68 -0.01
C GLU A 55 20.73 -5.89 -0.60
N TRP A 56 20.05 -4.81 -0.97
CA TRP A 56 18.74 -4.87 -1.62
C TRP A 56 18.79 -5.63 -2.95
N SER A 57 19.79 -5.35 -3.77
CA SER A 57 20.01 -6.04 -5.05
C SER A 57 20.28 -7.54 -4.85
N ALA A 58 20.99 -7.91 -3.78
CA ALA A 58 21.20 -9.30 -3.41
C ALA A 58 19.90 -9.97 -2.94
N PHE A 59 19.09 -9.26 -2.15
CA PHE A 59 17.75 -9.70 -1.73
C PHE A 59 16.83 -9.95 -2.93
N GLU A 60 16.72 -9.00 -3.87
CA GLU A 60 15.89 -9.16 -5.07
C GLU A 60 16.33 -10.35 -5.92
N ARG A 61 17.66 -10.51 -6.10
CA ARG A 61 18.22 -11.64 -6.84
C ARG A 61 17.84 -12.96 -6.16
N SER A 62 18.03 -13.06 -4.85
CA SER A 62 17.66 -14.25 -4.07
C SER A 62 16.19 -14.62 -4.24
N LEU A 63 15.26 -13.65 -4.21
CA LEU A 63 13.83 -13.91 -4.43
C LEU A 63 13.54 -14.39 -5.87
N LYS A 64 14.25 -13.84 -6.85
CA LYS A 64 14.07 -14.16 -8.27
C LYS A 64 14.64 -15.52 -8.64
N THR A 65 15.79 -15.91 -8.07
CA THR A 65 16.58 -17.06 -8.57
C THR A 65 16.80 -18.20 -7.57
N GLU A 66 16.62 -17.99 -6.26
CA GLU A 66 17.03 -18.97 -5.23
C GLU A 66 15.87 -19.46 -4.35
N ALA A 67 15.37 -18.62 -3.43
CA ALA A 67 14.41 -19.02 -2.41
C ALA A 67 13.34 -17.94 -2.17
N ARG A 68 12.06 -18.33 -2.33
CA ARG A 68 10.91 -17.41 -2.23
C ARG A 68 10.20 -17.42 -0.87
N PHE A 69 10.10 -18.58 -0.23
CA PHE A 69 9.17 -18.76 0.90
C PHE A 69 9.85 -18.84 2.29
N PHE A 70 11.16 -19.11 2.35
CA PHE A 70 11.86 -19.37 3.63
C PHE A 70 13.27 -18.78 3.69
N SER A 71 13.47 -17.58 3.14
CA SER A 71 14.76 -16.90 3.24
C SER A 71 14.88 -16.16 4.57
N ARG A 72 15.55 -16.78 5.55
CA ARG A 72 15.87 -16.12 6.83
C ARG A 72 16.73 -14.87 6.63
N THR A 73 17.60 -14.90 5.63
CA THR A 73 18.42 -13.75 5.23
C THR A 73 17.55 -12.60 4.74
N ALA A 74 16.54 -12.89 3.91
CA ALA A 74 15.56 -11.90 3.46
C ALA A 74 14.76 -11.29 4.62
N ALA A 75 14.24 -12.14 5.51
CA ALA A 75 13.50 -11.68 6.69
C ALA A 75 14.36 -10.78 7.58
N ALA A 76 15.59 -11.20 7.90
CA ALA A 76 16.51 -10.41 8.72
C ALA A 76 16.87 -9.06 8.06
N HIS A 77 17.05 -9.04 6.74
CA HIS A 77 17.30 -7.80 6.00
C HIS A 77 16.08 -6.86 6.10
N LEU A 78 14.87 -7.36 5.84
CA LEU A 78 13.64 -6.55 5.98
C LEU A 78 13.42 -6.07 7.42
N THR A 79 13.71 -6.91 8.43
CA THR A 79 13.70 -6.49 9.83
C THR A 79 14.66 -5.33 10.07
N SER A 80 15.88 -5.38 9.55
CA SER A 80 16.85 -4.29 9.65
C SER A 80 16.34 -2.99 9.00
N VAL A 81 15.76 -3.11 7.80
CA VAL A 81 15.21 -1.98 7.03
C VAL A 81 14.05 -1.31 7.76
N PHE A 82 13.10 -2.06 8.31
CA PHE A 82 11.88 -1.54 8.92
C PHE A 82 11.94 -1.36 10.44
N LYS A 83 13.06 -1.69 11.10
CA LYS A 83 13.23 -1.60 12.55
C LYS A 83 12.93 -0.20 13.12
N GLY A 84 11.93 -0.10 14.00
CA GLY A 84 11.61 1.17 14.67
C GLY A 84 11.03 2.24 13.73
N ILE A 85 10.42 1.82 12.61
CA ILE A 85 9.82 2.73 11.63
C ILE A 85 8.72 3.63 12.21
N GLU A 86 8.07 3.20 13.29
CA GLU A 86 7.03 3.98 13.98
C GLU A 86 7.55 5.26 14.67
N GLY A 87 8.83 5.30 15.02
CA GLY A 87 9.47 6.47 15.66
C GLY A 87 10.10 7.42 14.65
N MET A 88 9.97 7.12 13.35
CA MET A 88 10.55 7.91 12.27
C MET A 88 9.53 8.88 11.69
N PHE A 89 10.01 10.03 11.23
CA PHE A 89 9.18 11.12 10.73
C PHE A 89 9.70 11.62 9.37
N ALA A 90 8.77 12.07 8.54
CA ALA A 90 9.06 12.84 7.35
C ALA A 90 9.61 14.22 7.71
N THR A 91 10.18 14.89 6.71
CA THR A 91 10.79 16.22 6.85
C THR A 91 9.80 17.27 7.36
N ASP A 92 8.51 17.10 7.10
CA ASP A 92 7.42 17.98 7.56
C ASP A 92 6.85 17.60 8.95
N GLY A 93 7.43 16.58 9.60
CA GLY A 93 6.99 16.08 10.91
C GLY A 93 5.86 15.03 10.82
N THR A 94 5.44 14.61 9.63
CA THR A 94 4.44 13.55 9.47
C THR A 94 5.03 12.20 9.90
N PRO A 95 4.37 11.42 10.76
CA PRO A 95 4.84 10.11 11.15
C PRO A 95 4.77 9.12 9.97
N LEU A 96 5.72 8.20 9.88
CA LEU A 96 5.72 7.17 8.83
C LEU A 96 4.63 6.11 9.01
N VAL A 97 4.13 5.94 10.23
CA VAL A 97 2.98 5.08 10.53
C VAL A 97 1.83 5.96 10.98
N ILE A 98 0.76 5.96 10.20
CA ILE A 98 -0.45 6.75 10.45
C ILE A 98 -1.59 5.87 10.93
N ASP A 99 -2.51 6.48 11.66
CA ASP A 99 -3.70 5.82 12.15
C ASP A 99 -4.87 6.02 11.18
N ALA A 100 -5.64 4.96 10.97
CA ALA A 100 -6.86 4.97 10.16
C ALA A 100 -8.02 4.32 10.93
N GLY A 101 -9.26 4.71 10.61
CA GLY A 101 -10.45 4.25 11.33
C GLY A 101 -11.32 5.39 11.89
N PRO A 102 -12.27 5.06 12.79
CA PRO A 102 -13.22 6.03 13.31
C PRO A 102 -12.53 7.21 14.01
N GLY A 103 -12.89 8.44 13.63
CA GLY A 103 -12.34 9.67 14.21
C GLY A 103 -10.96 10.09 13.68
N THR A 104 -10.37 9.35 12.74
CA THR A 104 -9.11 9.72 12.07
C THR A 104 -9.35 10.48 10.75
N SER A 105 -8.30 11.00 10.13
CA SER A 105 -8.38 11.63 8.81
C SER A 105 -8.72 10.63 7.69
N LEU A 106 -8.34 9.37 7.85
CA LEU A 106 -8.65 8.27 6.93
C LEU A 106 -9.66 7.33 7.58
N SER A 107 -10.94 7.74 7.56
CA SER A 107 -12.05 6.96 8.12
C SER A 107 -12.78 6.08 7.11
N ALA A 108 -12.54 6.28 5.81
CA ALA A 108 -13.14 5.52 4.74
C ALA A 108 -12.22 5.40 3.52
N ILE A 109 -12.43 4.34 2.76
CA ILE A 109 -11.74 4.07 1.50
C ILE A 109 -12.75 3.75 0.41
N TYR A 110 -12.46 4.15 -0.82
CA TYR A 110 -13.27 3.87 -1.99
C TYR A 110 -12.67 2.73 -2.77
N ARG A 111 -13.51 1.83 -3.25
CA ARG A 111 -13.08 0.75 -4.14
C ARG A 111 -13.94 0.73 -5.38
N ALA A 112 -13.29 0.55 -6.53
CA ALA A 112 -13.92 0.39 -7.81
C ALA A 112 -13.78 -1.06 -8.30
N ARG A 113 -14.78 -1.54 -9.05
CA ARG A 113 -14.69 -2.79 -9.80
C ARG A 113 -15.29 -2.62 -11.20
N VAL A 114 -14.61 -3.19 -12.18
CA VAL A 114 -15.00 -3.13 -13.59
C VAL A 114 -15.87 -4.33 -13.95
N PHE A 115 -16.98 -4.06 -14.61
CA PHE A 115 -17.94 -5.04 -15.09
C PHE A 115 -18.08 -4.91 -16.61
N GLN A 116 -17.83 -6.02 -17.29
CA GLN A 116 -18.00 -6.16 -18.74
C GLN A 116 -19.33 -6.82 -19.11
N SER A 117 -20.03 -7.41 -18.14
CA SER A 117 -21.34 -8.04 -18.32
C SER A 117 -22.32 -7.56 -17.26
N ASP A 118 -23.59 -7.48 -17.64
CA ASP A 118 -24.66 -7.05 -16.74
C ASP A 118 -24.93 -8.09 -15.65
N ASP A 119 -24.84 -9.38 -15.94
CA ASP A 119 -25.04 -10.44 -14.93
C ASP A 119 -24.09 -10.29 -13.72
N ARG A 120 -22.81 -9.98 -13.97
CA ARG A 120 -21.83 -9.77 -12.90
C ARG A 120 -22.09 -8.48 -12.14
N LEU A 121 -22.55 -7.43 -12.82
CA LEU A 121 -22.93 -6.18 -12.19
C LEU A 121 -24.16 -6.37 -11.31
N VAL A 122 -25.19 -7.07 -11.79
CA VAL A 122 -26.40 -7.42 -11.04
C VAL A 122 -26.04 -8.22 -9.79
N ALA A 123 -25.20 -9.25 -9.91
CA ALA A 123 -24.72 -9.99 -8.74
C ALA A 123 -23.99 -9.08 -7.73
N ALA A 124 -23.21 -8.13 -8.23
CA ALA A 124 -22.51 -7.17 -7.39
C ALA A 124 -23.43 -6.17 -6.70
N LEU A 125 -24.53 -5.76 -7.34
CA LEU A 125 -25.56 -4.93 -6.73
C LEU A 125 -26.38 -5.69 -5.69
N CYS A 126 -26.62 -6.99 -5.89
CA CYS A 126 -27.33 -7.82 -4.91
C CYS A 126 -26.48 -8.10 -3.66
N ARG A 127 -25.18 -8.36 -3.81
CA ARG A 127 -24.26 -8.67 -2.69
C ARG A 127 -22.98 -7.84 -2.75
N PRO A 128 -23.08 -6.51 -2.53
CA PRO A 128 -21.94 -5.62 -2.70
C PRO A 128 -20.86 -5.84 -1.62
N ASP A 129 -21.24 -6.29 -0.43
CA ASP A 129 -20.32 -6.73 0.63
C ASP A 129 -19.35 -7.83 0.17
N GLN A 130 -19.84 -8.79 -0.61
CA GLN A 130 -19.05 -9.92 -1.12
C GLN A 130 -18.38 -9.62 -2.47
N GLN A 131 -19.10 -8.94 -3.35
CA GLN A 131 -18.71 -8.77 -4.75
C GLN A 131 -17.90 -7.51 -4.99
N LEU A 132 -18.06 -6.45 -4.19
CA LEU A 132 -17.22 -5.26 -4.22
C LEU A 132 -16.11 -5.31 -3.16
N GLY A 133 -16.32 -6.07 -2.08
CA GLY A 133 -15.35 -6.30 -1.01
C GLY A 133 -14.10 -7.10 -1.41
N SER A 134 -13.33 -7.57 -0.43
CA SER A 134 -12.15 -8.41 -0.68
C SER A 134 -12.55 -9.74 -1.30
N PRO A 135 -11.85 -10.23 -2.35
CA PRO A 135 -12.17 -11.51 -2.94
C PRO A 135 -11.89 -12.63 -1.93
N PRO A 136 -12.63 -13.76 -1.94
CA PRO A 136 -12.24 -14.94 -1.18
C PRO A 136 -10.87 -15.44 -1.64
N ALA A 137 -10.14 -16.14 -0.77
CA ALA A 137 -8.77 -16.60 -1.04
C ALA A 137 -8.65 -17.38 -2.36
N SER A 138 -9.61 -18.25 -2.66
CA SER A 138 -9.65 -19.04 -3.89
C SER A 138 -9.74 -18.22 -5.19
N LEU A 139 -10.27 -16.98 -5.11
CA LEU A 139 -10.42 -16.05 -6.23
C LEU A 139 -9.42 -14.88 -6.17
N ALA A 140 -8.58 -14.81 -5.13
CA ALA A 140 -7.60 -13.75 -4.98
C ALA A 140 -6.48 -13.90 -6.02
N THR A 141 -6.46 -13.01 -7.00
CA THR A 141 -5.39 -12.90 -7.99
C THR A 141 -4.14 -12.27 -7.38
N ALA A 142 -2.97 -12.57 -7.95
CA ALA A 142 -1.74 -11.88 -7.58
C ALA A 142 -1.84 -10.39 -7.96
N GLY A 143 -1.42 -9.53 -7.05
CA GLY A 143 -1.29 -8.09 -7.25
C GLY A 143 0.10 -7.62 -6.80
N ARG A 144 0.34 -6.30 -6.82
CA ARG A 144 1.64 -5.75 -6.42
C ARG A 144 1.99 -6.07 -4.97
N MET A 145 1.00 -6.03 -4.08
CA MET A 145 1.18 -6.21 -2.63
C MET A 145 0.67 -7.56 -2.11
N ASN A 146 0.32 -8.51 -2.99
CA ASN A 146 -0.17 -9.81 -2.56
C ASN A 146 0.12 -10.91 -3.58
N ALA A 147 0.54 -12.08 -3.09
CA ALA A 147 0.61 -13.28 -3.90
C ALA A 147 -0.80 -13.82 -4.22
N ARG A 148 -0.91 -14.64 -5.27
CA ARG A 148 -2.14 -15.35 -5.60
C ARG A 148 -2.57 -16.21 -4.40
N GLY A 149 -3.86 -16.16 -4.07
CA GLY A 149 -4.40 -16.87 -2.90
C GLY A 149 -4.45 -16.02 -1.63
N ILE A 150 -3.68 -14.93 -1.54
CA ILE A 150 -3.70 -14.03 -0.39
C ILE A 150 -4.69 -12.90 -0.67
N SER A 151 -5.82 -12.93 0.04
CA SER A 151 -6.87 -11.91 -0.07
C SER A 151 -6.47 -10.63 0.67
N VAL A 152 -6.39 -9.52 -0.06
CA VAL A 152 -6.14 -8.16 0.44
C VAL A 152 -7.20 -7.20 -0.10
N PHE A 153 -7.36 -6.05 0.54
CA PHE A 153 -8.28 -5.01 0.09
C PHE A 153 -7.50 -3.88 -0.57
N TYR A 154 -7.70 -3.65 -1.88
CA TYR A 154 -7.21 -2.46 -2.57
C TYR A 154 -8.31 -1.41 -2.63
N GLY A 155 -7.99 -0.18 -2.27
CA GLY A 155 -8.87 0.98 -2.37
C GLY A 155 -8.08 2.27 -2.56
N ALA A 156 -8.79 3.39 -2.51
CA ALA A 156 -8.21 4.73 -2.60
C ALA A 156 -8.92 5.71 -1.66
N ASN A 157 -8.31 6.85 -1.40
CA ASN A 157 -8.90 7.91 -0.57
C ASN A 157 -10.04 8.66 -1.26
N GLU A 158 -10.16 8.57 -2.59
CA GLU A 158 -11.20 9.25 -3.37
C GLU A 158 -11.81 8.36 -4.48
N PRO A 159 -13.09 8.57 -4.85
CA PRO A 159 -13.76 7.78 -5.89
C PRO A 159 -13.07 7.82 -7.26
N ARG A 160 -12.66 9.01 -7.72
CA ARG A 160 -12.04 9.21 -9.05
C ARG A 160 -10.75 8.39 -9.22
N VAL A 161 -10.05 8.19 -8.11
CA VAL A 161 -8.76 7.51 -8.02
C VAL A 161 -8.97 6.01 -8.12
N ALA A 162 -9.95 5.50 -7.36
CA ALA A 162 -10.36 4.11 -7.46
C ALA A 162 -10.76 3.74 -8.90
N VAL A 163 -11.47 4.63 -9.60
CA VAL A 163 -11.82 4.43 -11.03
C VAL A 163 -10.59 4.45 -11.93
N ALA A 164 -9.64 5.37 -11.71
CA ALA A 164 -8.41 5.43 -12.50
C ALA A 164 -7.61 4.13 -12.36
N GLU A 165 -7.41 3.64 -11.13
CA GLU A 165 -6.57 2.48 -10.81
C GLU A 165 -7.04 1.19 -11.49
N VAL A 166 -8.35 1.02 -11.66
CA VAL A 166 -8.90 -0.16 -12.32
C VAL A 166 -8.83 -0.13 -13.86
N ARG A 167 -8.37 0.99 -14.45
CA ARG A 167 -8.11 1.17 -15.90
C ARG A 167 -9.24 0.61 -16.78
N PRO A 168 -10.49 1.06 -16.58
CA PRO A 168 -11.62 0.42 -17.22
C PRO A 168 -11.63 0.70 -18.73
N PRO A 169 -11.95 -0.29 -19.57
CA PRO A 169 -12.09 -0.07 -21.01
C PRO A 169 -13.34 0.76 -21.32
N VAL A 170 -13.31 1.52 -22.41
CA VAL A 170 -14.48 2.27 -22.91
C VAL A 170 -15.64 1.31 -23.17
N GLY A 171 -16.84 1.71 -22.75
CA GLY A 171 -18.07 0.92 -22.84
C GLY A 171 -18.32 -0.01 -21.66
N SER A 172 -17.36 -0.18 -20.73
CA SER A 172 -17.59 -0.93 -19.49
C SER A 172 -18.35 -0.13 -18.43
N ARG A 173 -18.84 -0.84 -17.41
CA ARG A 173 -19.47 -0.26 -16.22
C ARG A 173 -18.54 -0.42 -15.03
N VAL A 174 -18.39 0.61 -14.21
CA VAL A 174 -17.57 0.57 -13.00
C VAL A 174 -18.46 0.85 -11.80
N ALA A 175 -18.57 -0.13 -10.89
CA ALA A 175 -19.22 0.11 -9.61
C ALA A 175 -18.18 0.66 -8.64
N VAL A 176 -18.48 1.79 -8.01
CA VAL A 176 -17.65 2.41 -6.97
C VAL A 176 -18.46 2.44 -5.69
N ALA A 177 -17.87 1.96 -4.60
CA ALA A 177 -18.49 1.98 -3.28
C ALA A 177 -17.51 2.54 -2.24
N ARG A 178 -18.06 3.24 -1.25
CA ARG A 178 -17.35 3.68 -0.06
C ARG A 178 -17.40 2.57 0.99
N PHE A 179 -16.26 2.33 1.62
CA PHE A 179 -16.09 1.39 2.72
C PHE A 179 -15.61 2.17 3.94
N GLU A 180 -16.42 2.19 4.98
CA GLU A 180 -16.05 2.76 6.27
C GLU A 180 -15.09 1.82 6.98
N ILE A 181 -14.02 2.38 7.54
CA ILE A 181 -13.11 1.64 8.40
C ILE A 181 -13.70 1.67 9.81
N ILE A 182 -14.19 0.53 10.28
CA ILE A 182 -15.00 0.41 11.51
C ILE A 182 -14.19 0.04 12.75
N ARG A 183 -12.88 -0.18 12.61
CA ARG A 183 -11.93 -0.36 13.72
C ARG A 183 -10.63 0.39 13.47
N TYR A 184 -9.85 0.59 14.51
CA TYR A 184 -8.57 1.27 14.41
C TYR A 184 -7.53 0.43 13.66
N LEU A 185 -6.80 1.05 12.74
CA LEU A 185 -5.75 0.43 11.92
C LEU A 185 -4.49 1.27 11.94
N ARG A 186 -3.33 0.60 11.84
CA ARG A 186 -2.03 1.26 11.64
C ARG A 186 -1.56 1.04 10.21
N LEU A 187 -1.31 2.10 9.47
CA LEU A 187 -0.90 2.02 8.06
C LEU A 187 0.49 2.64 7.88
N LEU A 188 1.34 1.95 7.12
CA LEU A 188 2.62 2.51 6.68
C LEU A 188 2.39 3.50 5.54
N ASP A 189 2.78 4.76 5.71
CA ASP A 189 2.65 5.80 4.70
C ASP A 189 3.93 5.90 3.85
N LEU A 190 3.86 5.43 2.60
CA LEU A 190 4.98 5.50 1.67
C LEU A 190 5.26 6.92 1.17
N THR A 191 4.30 7.85 1.25
CA THR A 191 4.55 9.26 0.94
C THR A 191 5.48 9.87 1.98
N ALA A 192 5.19 9.65 3.27
CA ALA A 192 6.04 10.05 4.38
C ALA A 192 7.40 9.32 4.33
N LEU A 193 7.41 8.01 4.00
CA LEU A 193 8.63 7.23 3.81
C LEU A 193 9.54 7.83 2.73
N GLY A 194 8.96 8.30 1.63
CA GLY A 194 9.68 8.97 0.53
C GLY A 194 10.31 10.32 0.92
N ALA A 195 9.83 10.92 2.01
CA ALA A 195 10.29 12.19 2.55
C ALA A 195 10.95 12.06 3.94
N VAL A 196 11.27 10.83 4.35
CA VAL A 196 11.86 10.56 5.68
C VAL A 196 13.16 11.34 5.85
N SER A 197 13.34 11.91 7.04
CA SER A 197 14.52 12.67 7.40
C SER A 197 15.04 12.25 8.76
N GLU A 198 16.35 12.11 8.85
CA GLU A 198 17.07 11.88 10.09
C GLU A 198 17.94 13.11 10.37
N GLY A 199 17.98 13.51 11.64
CA GLY A 199 18.75 14.64 12.12
C GLY A 199 19.44 14.31 13.45
N GLY A 200 20.29 15.23 13.91
CA GLY A 200 21.00 15.07 15.17
C GLY A 200 22.35 15.77 15.15
N SER A 201 23.13 15.57 16.21
CA SER A 201 24.49 16.09 16.27
C SER A 201 25.40 15.31 15.32
N VAL A 202 26.24 16.01 14.57
CA VAL A 202 27.29 15.40 13.72
C VAL A 202 28.31 14.59 14.52
N PHE A 203 28.36 14.79 15.85
CA PHE A 203 29.20 14.05 16.77
C PHE A 203 28.55 12.76 17.29
N ASP A 204 27.28 12.49 16.96
CA ASP A 204 26.66 11.20 17.24
C ASP A 204 27.23 10.15 16.26
N PRO A 205 27.97 9.14 16.74
CA PRO A 205 28.58 8.12 15.87
C PRO A 205 27.53 7.30 15.11
N GLY A 206 26.27 7.25 15.57
CA GLY A 206 25.17 6.58 14.89
C GLY A 206 24.47 7.40 13.82
N LEU A 207 24.73 8.73 13.72
CA LEU A 207 24.01 9.61 12.81
C LEU A 207 24.18 9.18 11.34
N ALA A 208 25.42 8.88 10.92
CA ALA A 208 25.71 8.48 9.55
C ALA A 208 24.89 7.25 9.12
N ALA A 209 24.88 6.20 9.94
CA ALA A 209 24.12 4.97 9.66
C ALA A 209 22.60 5.23 9.58
N ARG A 210 22.06 6.10 10.45
CA ARG A 210 20.63 6.49 10.38
C ARG A 210 20.32 7.29 9.11
N MET A 211 21.18 8.22 8.73
CA MET A 211 21.04 8.99 7.49
C MET A 211 21.11 8.12 6.24
N GLU A 212 22.05 7.16 6.19
CA GLU A 212 22.16 6.18 5.09
C GLU A 212 20.90 5.31 4.99
N ARG A 213 20.38 4.84 6.12
CA ARG A 213 19.11 4.09 6.16
C ARG A 213 17.93 4.95 5.70
N ALA A 214 17.85 6.20 6.13
CA ALA A 214 16.81 7.12 5.67
C ALA A 214 16.91 7.39 4.15
N MET A 215 18.13 7.55 3.61
CA MET A 215 18.34 7.62 2.16
C MET A 215 17.82 6.36 1.45
N PHE A 216 18.14 5.18 1.97
CA PHE A 216 17.64 3.92 1.41
C PHE A 216 16.12 3.80 1.45
N LEU A 217 15.47 4.15 2.58
CA LEU A 217 14.01 4.10 2.71
C LEU A 217 13.30 5.01 1.68
N ARG A 218 13.89 6.17 1.35
CA ARG A 218 13.38 7.04 0.29
C ARG A 218 13.46 6.36 -1.07
N SER A 219 14.60 5.76 -1.39
CA SER A 219 14.80 4.99 -2.63
C SER A 219 13.84 3.78 -2.70
N LEU A 220 13.63 3.10 -1.59
CA LEU A 220 12.72 1.96 -1.49
C LEU A 220 11.26 2.37 -1.73
N SER A 221 10.82 3.51 -1.17
CA SER A 221 9.47 4.05 -1.43
C SER A 221 9.25 4.30 -2.94
N GLN A 222 10.23 4.89 -3.63
CA GLN A 222 10.16 5.10 -5.08
C GLN A 222 10.08 3.78 -5.85
N HIS A 223 10.83 2.76 -5.40
CA HIS A 223 10.81 1.44 -6.04
C HIS A 223 9.44 0.76 -5.89
N ILE A 224 8.85 0.77 -4.69
CA ILE A 224 7.54 0.14 -4.41
C ILE A 224 6.40 0.83 -5.18
N THR A 225 6.50 2.15 -5.37
CA THR A 225 5.46 2.96 -6.02
C THR A 225 5.57 2.98 -7.55
N ARG A 226 6.73 2.64 -8.12
CA ARG A 226 6.96 2.65 -9.58
C ARG A 226 5.92 1.83 -10.35
N PRO A 227 5.26 2.35 -11.40
CA PRO A 227 4.41 1.57 -12.30
C PRO A 227 5.15 0.35 -12.86
N VAL A 228 4.45 -0.79 -12.93
CA VAL A 228 4.95 -2.02 -13.56
C VAL A 228 4.25 -2.16 -14.90
N MET A 229 5.03 -2.46 -15.95
CA MET A 229 4.50 -2.61 -17.30
C MET A 229 3.73 -3.93 -17.44
N PRO A 230 2.60 -3.94 -18.17
CA PRO A 230 1.89 -5.19 -18.44
C PRO A 230 2.80 -6.20 -19.16
N GLY A 231 2.89 -7.43 -18.63
CA GLY A 231 3.77 -8.50 -19.11
C GLY A 231 4.97 -8.79 -18.20
N ASP A 232 5.41 -7.82 -17.39
CA ASP A 232 6.56 -7.96 -16.48
C ASP A 232 6.14 -8.22 -15.01
N GLU A 233 4.83 -8.33 -14.74
CA GLU A 233 4.28 -8.37 -13.37
C GLU A 233 4.83 -9.53 -12.54
N GLY A 234 5.04 -10.69 -13.15
CA GLY A 234 5.44 -11.91 -12.45
C GLY A 234 6.79 -11.79 -11.75
N PHE A 235 7.73 -11.01 -12.30
CA PHE A 235 9.06 -10.81 -11.73
C PHE A 235 9.15 -9.51 -10.91
N ASP A 236 8.50 -8.45 -11.38
CA ASP A 236 8.57 -7.14 -10.73
C ASP A 236 7.70 -7.05 -9.47
N TYR A 237 6.68 -7.92 -9.31
CA TYR A 237 5.91 -7.99 -8.07
C TYR A 237 6.58 -8.78 -6.95
N LEU A 238 7.66 -9.54 -7.23
CA LEU A 238 8.25 -10.41 -6.19
C LEU A 238 8.78 -9.63 -5.00
N SER A 239 9.49 -8.52 -5.24
CA SER A 239 10.04 -7.69 -4.17
C SER A 239 8.94 -7.00 -3.37
N THR A 240 7.95 -6.39 -4.04
CA THR A 240 6.83 -5.71 -3.38
C THR A 240 5.91 -6.67 -2.63
N GLN A 241 5.68 -7.88 -3.16
CA GLN A 241 4.93 -8.93 -2.47
C GLN A 241 5.67 -9.43 -1.23
N ALA A 242 6.99 -9.62 -1.31
CA ALA A 242 7.79 -10.04 -0.15
C ALA A 242 7.79 -8.97 0.95
N ILE A 243 7.89 -7.69 0.60
CA ILE A 243 7.75 -6.59 1.56
C ILE A 243 6.35 -6.60 2.19
N ALA A 244 5.30 -6.70 1.37
CA ALA A 244 3.93 -6.68 1.86
C ALA A 244 3.64 -7.88 2.79
N ASP A 245 4.15 -9.06 2.45
CA ASP A 245 4.03 -10.26 3.29
C ASP A 245 4.77 -10.06 4.62
N PHE A 246 6.03 -9.60 4.59
CA PHE A 246 6.79 -9.26 5.80
C PHE A 246 6.08 -8.23 6.68
N LEU A 247 5.57 -7.15 6.09
CA LEU A 247 4.83 -6.12 6.82
C LEU A 247 3.53 -6.66 7.43
N ALA A 248 2.88 -7.61 6.75
CA ALA A 248 1.65 -8.23 7.24
C ALA A 248 1.88 -9.19 8.42
N THR A 249 3.02 -9.90 8.45
CA THR A 249 3.27 -11.04 9.35
C THR A 249 4.35 -10.82 10.42
N GLU A 250 5.48 -10.21 10.07
CA GLU A 250 6.70 -10.17 10.90
C GLU A 250 7.06 -8.76 11.39
N CYS A 251 6.44 -7.72 10.86
CA CYS A 251 6.76 -6.34 11.25
C CYS A 251 6.36 -6.05 12.69
N GLU A 252 7.34 -5.58 13.47
CA GLU A 252 7.13 -5.14 14.84
C GLU A 252 7.40 -3.63 14.98
N PRO A 253 6.40 -2.85 15.44
CA PRO A 253 5.04 -3.31 15.75
C PRO A 253 4.18 -3.55 14.50
N PRO A 254 3.05 -4.27 14.66
CA PRO A 254 2.22 -4.66 13.53
C PRO A 254 1.62 -3.46 12.79
N VAL A 255 1.70 -3.52 11.47
CA VAL A 255 0.95 -2.65 10.55
C VAL A 255 -0.14 -3.45 9.83
N ASP A 256 -1.27 -2.83 9.57
CA ASP A 256 -2.46 -3.44 8.98
C ASP A 256 -2.55 -3.21 7.46
N GLY A 257 -1.73 -2.31 6.93
CA GLY A 257 -1.73 -1.97 5.53
C GLY A 257 -0.71 -0.90 5.17
N ILE A 258 -0.81 -0.44 3.92
CA ILE A 258 0.08 0.54 3.32
C ILE A 258 -0.77 1.62 2.62
N VAL A 259 -0.37 2.87 2.78
CA VAL A 259 -0.86 4.01 1.99
C VAL A 259 0.25 4.49 1.07
N PHE A 260 -0.06 4.76 -0.18
CA PHE A 260 0.94 5.15 -1.18
C PHE A 260 0.35 6.05 -2.27
N PRO A 261 1.17 6.91 -2.91
CA PRO A 261 0.67 7.82 -3.93
C PRO A 261 0.17 7.04 -5.15
N SER A 262 -0.94 7.49 -5.75
CA SER A 262 -1.38 6.94 -7.04
C SER A 262 -0.44 7.40 -8.14
N ALA A 263 0.05 6.46 -8.95
CA ALA A 263 0.88 6.79 -10.11
C ALA A 263 0.06 7.36 -11.29
N GLN A 264 -1.27 7.32 -11.21
CA GLN A 264 -2.18 7.72 -12.29
C GLN A 264 -2.88 9.06 -12.04
N ALA A 265 -2.74 9.61 -10.85
CA ALA A 265 -3.35 10.87 -10.47
C ALA A 265 -2.31 11.76 -9.80
N ALA A 266 -2.06 12.93 -10.38
CA ALA A 266 -1.21 13.93 -9.76
C ALA A 266 -1.87 14.49 -8.47
N GLY A 267 -1.07 14.78 -7.44
CA GLY A 267 -1.50 15.46 -6.22
C GLY A 267 -1.61 14.56 -4.98
N THR A 268 -2.46 14.95 -4.02
CA THR A 268 -2.66 14.32 -2.69
C THR A 268 -3.51 13.04 -2.74
N VAL A 269 -3.47 12.35 -3.86
CA VAL A 269 -4.30 11.19 -4.14
C VAL A 269 -3.56 9.93 -3.69
N LEU A 270 -4.23 9.12 -2.87
CA LEU A 270 -3.62 7.98 -2.19
C LEU A 270 -4.37 6.70 -2.51
N ASN A 271 -3.60 5.66 -2.81
CA ASN A 271 -4.04 4.29 -2.80
C ASN A 271 -3.82 3.69 -1.41
N VAL A 272 -4.69 2.78 -1.03
CA VAL A 272 -4.66 2.07 0.24
C VAL A 272 -4.73 0.58 -0.02
N VAL A 273 -3.84 -0.16 0.63
CA VAL A 273 -3.89 -1.63 0.67
C VAL A 273 -4.02 -2.05 2.11
N LEU A 274 -5.09 -2.77 2.44
CA LEU A 274 -5.22 -3.46 3.72
C LEU A 274 -4.82 -4.91 3.56
N PHE A 275 -3.91 -5.36 4.42
CA PHE A 275 -3.43 -6.73 4.42
C PHE A 275 -4.54 -7.70 4.83
N HIS A 276 -4.29 -8.99 4.60
CA HIS A 276 -5.26 -10.05 4.86
C HIS A 276 -5.89 -9.93 6.25
N LYS A 277 -5.12 -9.72 7.32
CA LYS A 277 -5.65 -9.59 8.69
C LYS A 277 -6.65 -8.42 8.89
N ALA A 278 -6.67 -7.43 8.01
CA ALA A 278 -7.50 -6.23 8.07
C ALA A 278 -8.40 -6.02 6.83
N ALA A 279 -8.49 -7.01 5.94
CA ALA A 279 -9.19 -6.87 4.66
C ALA A 279 -10.65 -7.36 4.68
N ARG A 280 -11.17 -7.82 5.82
CA ARG A 280 -12.52 -8.38 5.91
C ARG A 280 -13.58 -7.28 5.87
N VAL A 281 -14.55 -7.44 4.99
CA VAL A 281 -15.77 -6.62 4.94
C VAL A 281 -16.86 -7.30 5.77
N GLU A 282 -17.57 -6.52 6.56
CA GLU A 282 -18.75 -6.94 7.30
C GLU A 282 -19.81 -7.46 6.32
N ALA A 283 -20.33 -8.66 6.59
CA ALA A 283 -21.35 -9.24 5.73
C ALA A 283 -22.67 -8.52 5.96
N ILE A 284 -23.43 -8.28 4.89
CA ILE A 284 -24.79 -7.77 5.01
C ILE A 284 -25.65 -8.90 5.57
N GLU A 285 -26.27 -8.63 6.72
CA GLU A 285 -27.25 -9.53 7.34
C GLU A 285 -28.59 -9.36 6.63
N LEU A 286 -29.09 -10.45 6.04
CA LEU A 286 -30.37 -10.50 5.36
C LEU A 286 -31.26 -11.52 6.08
N PRO A 287 -32.55 -11.25 6.29
CA PRO A 287 -33.47 -12.24 6.83
C PRO A 287 -33.46 -13.53 6.00
N GLY A 288 -33.51 -14.68 6.66
CA GLY A 288 -33.51 -15.97 5.98
C GLY A 288 -34.71 -16.11 5.04
N GLY A 289 -34.46 -16.43 3.77
CA GLY A 289 -35.49 -16.49 2.72
C GLY A 289 -35.68 -15.21 1.91
N THR A 290 -34.87 -14.17 2.15
CA THR A 290 -34.89 -12.94 1.34
C THR A 290 -34.44 -13.21 -0.10
N GLU A 291 -35.26 -12.84 -1.08
CA GLU A 291 -34.87 -12.80 -2.49
C GLU A 291 -34.39 -11.41 -2.87
N ILE A 292 -33.22 -11.29 -3.49
CA ILE A 292 -32.67 -10.01 -3.96
C ILE A 292 -32.61 -10.01 -5.47
N LYS A 293 -33.18 -8.98 -6.09
CA LYS A 293 -33.18 -8.77 -7.55
C LYS A 293 -32.64 -7.39 -7.85
N ALA A 294 -31.70 -7.28 -8.79
CA ALA A 294 -31.20 -6.00 -9.27
C ALA A 294 -31.45 -5.83 -10.77
N THR A 295 -31.76 -4.61 -11.18
CA THR A 295 -31.99 -4.21 -12.58
C THR A 295 -31.00 -3.12 -12.99
N THR A 296 -30.62 -3.09 -14.27
CA THR A 296 -29.62 -2.15 -14.83
C THR A 296 -30.21 -1.15 -15.82
N GLY A 297 -31.51 -1.22 -16.05
CA GLY A 297 -32.28 -0.29 -16.88
C GLY A 297 -33.75 -0.69 -16.94
N GLN A 298 -34.56 0.24 -17.43
CA GLN A 298 -35.99 0.05 -17.67
C GLN A 298 -36.33 0.51 -19.09
N MET A 299 -37.35 -0.14 -19.68
CA MET A 299 -37.92 0.26 -20.96
C MET A 299 -39.06 1.24 -20.70
N TYR A 300 -38.92 2.47 -21.15
CA TYR A 300 -39.98 3.48 -21.16
C TYR A 300 -40.49 3.71 -22.59
N GLU A 301 -41.52 4.54 -22.74
CA GLU A 301 -42.11 4.88 -24.04
C GLU A 301 -41.08 5.55 -24.98
N GLU A 302 -40.10 6.27 -24.44
CA GLU A 302 -39.04 6.95 -25.19
C GLU A 302 -37.82 6.04 -25.50
N GLY A 303 -37.82 4.81 -24.98
CA GLY A 303 -36.79 3.82 -25.20
C GLY A 303 -36.18 3.26 -23.91
N TRP A 304 -35.04 2.58 -24.06
CA TRP A 304 -34.32 2.01 -22.93
C TRP A 304 -33.53 3.07 -22.17
N GLU A 305 -33.78 3.20 -20.87
CA GLU A 305 -33.05 4.11 -19.99
C GLU A 305 -32.23 3.35 -18.94
N LEU A 306 -31.11 3.95 -18.53
CA LEU A 306 -30.24 3.41 -17.49
C LEU A 306 -30.78 3.81 -16.11
N GLU A 307 -31.29 2.82 -15.39
CA GLU A 307 -31.77 2.94 -14.03
C GLU A 307 -31.31 1.71 -13.24
N TYR A 308 -30.68 1.92 -12.09
CA TYR A 308 -30.15 0.84 -11.26
C TYR A 308 -31.01 0.72 -10.01
N VAL A 309 -31.79 -0.36 -9.93
CA VAL A 309 -32.71 -0.60 -8.79
C VAL A 309 -32.43 -1.97 -8.22
N VAL A 310 -32.29 -2.05 -6.89
CA VAL A 310 -32.21 -3.30 -6.12
C VAL A 310 -33.48 -3.45 -5.29
N ILE A 311 -34.10 -4.62 -5.36
CA ILE A 311 -35.32 -4.96 -4.63
C ILE A 311 -34.99 -6.15 -3.73
N GLU A 312 -35.26 -5.99 -2.44
CA GLU A 312 -35.16 -7.04 -1.43
C GLU A 312 -36.57 -7.47 -1.03
N GLU A 313 -36.94 -8.69 -1.41
CA GLU A 313 -38.22 -9.30 -1.05
C GLU A 313 -38.00 -10.14 0.21
N VAL A 314 -38.30 -9.54 1.35
CA VAL A 314 -38.16 -10.15 2.67
C VAL A 314 -39.40 -11.00 2.98
N PRO A 315 -39.26 -12.23 3.52
CA PRO A 315 -40.41 -13.03 3.93
C PRO A 315 -41.26 -12.30 4.96
N ALA A 316 -42.59 -12.46 4.90
CA ALA A 316 -43.47 -11.96 5.94
C ALA A 316 -43.05 -12.54 7.30
N GLU A 317 -42.92 -11.70 8.33
CA GLU A 317 -42.64 -12.15 9.70
C GLU A 317 -43.60 -13.29 10.05
N PRO A 318 -43.10 -14.42 10.58
CA PRO A 318 -44.00 -15.47 11.03
C PRO A 318 -44.90 -14.87 12.11
N ALA A 319 -46.20 -14.82 11.85
CA ALA A 319 -47.18 -14.49 12.86
C ALA A 319 -46.90 -15.38 14.08
N GLN A 320 -46.80 -14.78 15.27
CA GLN A 320 -46.70 -15.52 16.52
C GLN A 320 -47.95 -16.39 16.67
N THR A 321 -47.91 -17.60 16.11
CA THR A 321 -48.90 -18.63 16.38
C THR A 321 -48.50 -19.26 17.70
N ASP A 322 -49.17 -18.84 18.77
CA ASP A 322 -49.31 -19.62 19.99
C ASP A 322 -49.79 -21.03 19.60
N SER A 323 -48.85 -21.96 19.44
CA SER A 323 -49.17 -23.36 19.21
C SER A 323 -49.26 -24.05 20.58
N PRO A 324 -50.36 -24.79 20.86
CA PRO A 324 -50.50 -25.49 22.13
C PRO A 324 -49.53 -26.68 22.20
N ALA A 325 -49.13 -27.00 23.42
CA ALA A 325 -48.19 -28.07 23.76
C ALA A 325 -48.61 -29.48 23.29
N GLY A 326 -47.63 -30.27 22.84
CA GLY A 326 -47.71 -31.72 22.52
C GLY A 326 -47.67 -31.96 21.01
N ASP A 327 -46.83 -32.83 20.43
CA ASP A 327 -46.50 -34.21 20.83
C ASP A 327 -45.13 -34.65 20.24
N GLY A 328 -44.49 -35.66 20.85
CA GLY A 328 -43.11 -36.09 20.59
C GLY A 328 -42.86 -36.81 19.26
N GLY A 329 -42.84 -36.07 18.16
CA GLY A 329 -42.36 -36.53 16.85
C GLY A 329 -40.87 -36.27 16.65
N TRP A 330 -40.13 -37.28 16.19
CA TRP A 330 -38.73 -37.15 15.75
C TRP A 330 -38.63 -36.08 14.64
N PRO A 331 -37.61 -35.21 14.64
CA PRO A 331 -37.51 -34.15 13.63
C PRO A 331 -37.36 -34.75 12.22
N ASP A 332 -38.08 -34.13 11.27
CA ASP A 332 -38.03 -34.44 9.84
C ASP A 332 -36.57 -34.39 9.34
N PRO A 333 -36.04 -35.44 8.67
CA PRO A 333 -34.66 -35.44 8.15
C PRO A 333 -34.39 -34.30 7.14
N ALA A 334 -35.43 -33.67 6.57
CA ALA A 334 -35.27 -32.47 5.74
C ALA A 334 -34.93 -31.20 6.55
N SER A 335 -35.23 -31.16 7.86
CA SER A 335 -34.90 -30.06 8.76
C SER A 335 -33.45 -30.10 9.28
N LEU A 336 -32.73 -31.19 9.01
CA LEU A 336 -31.30 -31.38 9.31
C LEU A 336 -30.40 -31.05 8.10
N ALA A 337 -30.96 -30.49 7.03
CA ALA A 337 -30.16 -29.89 5.97
C ALA A 337 -29.51 -28.62 6.54
N GLU A 338 -28.34 -28.79 7.17
CA GLU A 338 -27.50 -27.66 7.57
C GLU A 338 -27.36 -26.72 6.36
N PRO A 339 -27.61 -25.40 6.53
CA PRO A 339 -27.33 -24.45 5.48
C PRO A 339 -25.89 -24.66 5.05
N SER A 340 -25.66 -24.90 3.76
CA SER A 340 -24.35 -25.22 3.22
C SER A 340 -23.35 -24.18 3.73
N MET A 341 -22.52 -24.57 4.70
CA MET A 341 -21.49 -23.70 5.25
C MET A 341 -20.66 -23.17 4.08
N PRO A 342 -20.31 -21.87 4.07
CA PRO A 342 -19.36 -21.36 3.10
C PRO A 342 -18.14 -22.29 3.09
N ARG A 343 -17.67 -22.68 1.90
CA ARG A 343 -16.53 -23.62 1.76
C ARG A 343 -15.26 -23.16 2.49
N ASP A 344 -15.21 -21.90 2.93
CA ASP A 344 -14.12 -21.28 3.67
C ASP A 344 -14.70 -20.20 4.62
N PRO A 345 -15.06 -20.54 5.87
CA PRO A 345 -15.58 -19.57 6.82
C PRO A 345 -14.45 -18.62 7.27
N ASP A 346 -14.65 -17.33 7.01
CA ASP A 346 -13.73 -16.29 7.45
C ASP A 346 -14.02 -15.90 8.91
N PHE A 347 -13.05 -16.12 9.81
CA PHE A 347 -13.16 -15.82 11.23
C PHE A 347 -12.52 -14.49 11.66
N ARG A 348 -11.91 -13.73 10.72
CA ARG A 348 -11.27 -12.45 11.02
C ARG A 348 -12.29 -11.45 11.55
N GLU A 349 -11.93 -10.52 12.42
CA GLU A 349 -12.85 -9.44 12.77
C GLU A 349 -13.12 -8.54 11.54
N PRO A 350 -14.37 -8.17 11.23
CA PRO A 350 -14.67 -7.21 10.18
C PRO A 350 -13.94 -5.88 10.42
N THR A 351 -13.28 -5.38 9.38
CA THR A 351 -12.56 -4.10 9.42
C THR A 351 -13.28 -3.02 8.63
N LEU A 352 -14.04 -3.43 7.63
CA LEU A 352 -14.70 -2.55 6.67
C LEU A 352 -16.21 -2.77 6.69
N ARG A 353 -16.98 -1.69 6.60
CA ARG A 353 -18.42 -1.74 6.34
C ARG A 353 -18.71 -1.01 5.03
N ILE A 354 -19.43 -1.64 4.12
CA ILE A 354 -19.85 -0.98 2.89
C ILE A 354 -20.99 -0.01 3.19
N ASP A 355 -20.88 1.20 2.66
CA ASP A 355 -21.93 2.21 2.67
C ASP A 355 -22.83 2.00 1.44
N MET A 356 -24.02 1.43 1.65
CA MET A 356 -24.93 1.01 0.58
C MET A 356 -25.44 2.20 -0.25
N GLU A 357 -25.64 3.36 0.37
CA GLU A 357 -26.11 4.57 -0.30
C GLU A 357 -25.02 5.22 -1.15
N SER A 358 -23.75 4.89 -0.87
CA SER A 358 -22.60 5.42 -1.63
C SER A 358 -22.36 4.74 -2.98
N ILE A 359 -23.03 3.61 -3.26
CA ILE A 359 -22.76 2.80 -4.45
C ILE A 359 -23.15 3.60 -5.70
N LYS A 360 -22.18 3.84 -6.59
CA LYS A 360 -22.39 4.54 -7.87
C LYS A 360 -21.90 3.71 -9.03
N ILE A 361 -22.70 3.66 -10.10
CA ILE A 361 -22.33 3.02 -11.35
C ILE A 361 -21.88 4.07 -12.36
N HIS A 362 -20.63 3.94 -12.80
CA HIS A 362 -20.02 4.81 -13.79
C HIS A 362 -19.95 4.08 -15.13
N VAL A 363 -20.59 4.65 -16.16
CA VAL A 363 -20.46 4.17 -17.54
C VAL A 363 -19.27 4.85 -18.19
N VAL A 364 -18.27 4.08 -18.62
CA VAL A 364 -17.02 4.63 -19.16
C VAL A 364 -17.23 5.05 -20.61
N ARG A 365 -17.33 6.37 -20.84
CA ARG A 365 -17.60 6.93 -22.17
C ARG A 365 -16.33 7.20 -22.99
N ARG A 366 -15.22 7.56 -22.34
CA ARG A 366 -13.93 7.85 -22.97
C ARG A 366 -12.78 7.70 -21.97
N VAL A 367 -11.57 7.52 -22.48
CA VAL A 367 -10.31 7.56 -21.72
C VAL A 367 -9.39 8.56 -22.39
N GLU A 368 -8.71 9.38 -21.61
CA GLU A 368 -7.72 10.36 -22.06
C GLU A 368 -6.33 9.93 -21.58
N PHE A 369 -5.32 10.09 -22.43
CA PHE A 369 -3.94 9.78 -22.12
C PHE A 369 -3.08 11.03 -22.27
N GLU A 370 -2.22 11.28 -21.29
CA GLU A 370 -1.17 12.29 -21.37
C GLU A 370 0.12 11.62 -21.85
N THR A 371 0.76 12.18 -22.88
CA THR A 371 1.92 11.57 -23.54
C THR A 371 2.94 12.62 -23.96
N ASP A 372 4.22 12.31 -23.82
CA ASP A 372 5.30 13.09 -24.41
C ASP A 372 5.64 12.54 -25.81
N GLU A 373 5.56 13.40 -26.83
CA GLU A 373 5.93 13.06 -28.21
C GLU A 373 7.41 13.37 -28.47
N HIS A 374 8.15 12.39 -28.99
CA HIS A 374 9.56 12.52 -29.30
C HIS A 374 9.87 12.02 -30.71
N ASP A 375 10.52 12.85 -31.52
CA ASP A 375 10.98 12.49 -32.86
C ASP A 375 12.10 11.45 -32.83
N VAL A 376 11.96 10.38 -33.63
CA VAL A 376 12.99 9.36 -33.79
C VAL A 376 13.91 9.71 -34.97
N ARG A 377 15.17 10.02 -34.68
CA ARG A 377 16.21 10.19 -35.71
C ARG A 377 17.01 8.91 -35.87
N ARG A 378 17.13 8.43 -37.12
CA ARG A 378 17.92 7.24 -37.45
C ARG A 378 19.13 7.64 -38.29
N TYR A 379 20.32 7.38 -37.77
CA TYR A 379 21.57 7.52 -38.51
C TYR A 379 22.10 6.14 -38.91
N ARG A 380 22.61 6.01 -40.14
CA ARG A 380 23.29 4.81 -40.61
C ARG A 380 24.77 5.13 -40.80
N TRP A 381 25.61 4.52 -40.00
CA TRP A 381 27.07 4.53 -40.21
C TRP A 381 27.49 3.20 -40.83
N VAL A 382 28.30 3.29 -41.89
CA VAL A 382 28.99 2.13 -42.45
C VAL A 382 30.27 1.97 -41.65
N LYS A 383 30.41 0.84 -40.95
CA LYS A 383 31.63 0.49 -40.22
C LYS A 383 32.75 0.28 -41.25
N GLN A 384 33.73 1.16 -41.29
CA GLN A 384 34.98 0.91 -42.02
C GLN A 384 35.86 0.05 -41.13
N ASP A 385 36.22 -1.13 -41.61
CA ASP A 385 37.29 -1.90 -40.99
C ASP A 385 38.60 -1.16 -41.27
N LEU A 386 39.27 -0.75 -40.19
CA LEU A 386 40.62 -0.19 -40.28
C LEU A 386 41.55 -1.34 -40.66
N ASP A 387 42.04 -1.34 -41.90
CA ASP A 387 43.19 -2.16 -42.28
C ASP A 387 44.40 -1.67 -41.48
N PHE A 388 44.74 -2.38 -40.41
CA PHE A 388 45.93 -2.17 -39.59
C PHE A 388 47.15 -2.87 -40.18
#